data_AF-G0HEN7-F1
#
_entry.id   AF-G0HEN7-F1
#
_cell.length_a   1.000
_cell.length_b   1.000
_cell.length_c   1.000
_cell.angle_alpha   90.00
_cell.angle_beta   90.00
_cell.angle_gamma   90.00
#
_symmetry.space_group_name_H-M   'P 1'
#
loop_
_entity.id
_entity.type
_entity.pdbx_description
1 polymer ?
#
loop_
_entity_poly.entity_id
_entity_poly.type
_entity_poly.pdbx_seq_one_letter_code
_entity_poly.pdbx_strand_id
1 'polypeptide(L)' 'MTSGNTVTGLKRGDRVMVPFGASTLTGIVEGQNLSGRFQVRLLWEDGTDDDPDSEPMYASCRPEELTWAPGYPKR' A
#
# COMPACT_ATOMS: atom_id res chain seq x y z
N MET A 1 -4.25 -18.06 18.27
CA MET A 1 -3.29 -18.00 17.16
C MET A 1 -3.80 -16.98 16.16
N THR A 2 -3.32 -15.75 16.19
CA THR A 2 -3.45 -14.81 15.07
C THR A 2 -2.04 -14.28 14.86
N SER A 3 -1.28 -15.07 14.10
CA SER A 3 0.07 -14.71 13.69
C SER A 3 0.00 -13.36 13.00
N GLY A 4 0.86 -12.44 13.44
CA GLY A 4 0.99 -11.12 12.85
C GLY A 4 1.22 -11.27 11.36
N ASN A 5 0.29 -10.76 10.57
CA ASN A 5 0.40 -10.72 9.12
C ASN A 5 1.29 -9.55 8.69
N THR A 6 2.39 -9.31 9.43
CA THR A 6 3.40 -8.31 9.11
C THR A 6 3.90 -8.62 7.71
N VAL A 7 3.65 -7.72 6.77
CA VAL A 7 4.14 -7.92 5.43
C VAL A 7 5.63 -7.62 5.40
N THR A 8 6.42 -8.68 5.41
CA THR A 8 7.86 -8.61 5.26
C THR A 8 8.25 -8.76 3.79
N GLY A 9 9.36 -8.15 3.40
CA GLY A 9 9.91 -8.28 2.05
C GLY A 9 9.18 -7.48 0.97
N LEU A 10 8.44 -6.43 1.31
CA LEU A 10 7.85 -5.52 0.33
C LEU A 10 8.93 -4.93 -0.59
N LYS A 11 8.64 -4.96 -1.88
CA LYS A 11 9.46 -4.36 -2.93
C LYS A 11 8.65 -3.30 -3.65
N ARG A 12 9.37 -2.40 -4.31
CA ARG A 12 8.75 -1.44 -5.22
C ARG A 12 7.91 -2.17 -6.28
N GLY A 13 6.68 -1.71 -6.47
CA GLY A 13 5.71 -2.29 -7.38
C GLY A 13 4.76 -3.32 -6.75
N ASP A 14 5.00 -3.73 -5.49
CA ASP A 14 4.10 -4.63 -4.79
C ASP A 14 2.76 -3.97 -4.50
N ARG A 15 1.67 -4.73 -4.69
CA ARG A 15 0.32 -4.31 -4.32
C ARG A 15 -0.02 -4.72 -2.91
N VAL A 16 -0.37 -3.73 -2.10
CA VAL A 16 -0.70 -3.87 -0.69
C VAL A 16 -2.04 -3.20 -0.39
N MET A 17 -2.64 -3.63 0.69
CA MET A 17 -3.81 -3.04 1.33
C MET A 17 -3.32 -2.10 2.42
N VAL A 18 -3.73 -0.84 2.34
CA VAL A 18 -3.31 0.27 3.20
C VAL A 18 -4.50 0.73 4.03
N PRO A 19 -4.38 0.80 5.36
CA PRO A 19 -5.42 1.38 6.20
C PRO A 19 -5.54 2.88 5.92
N PHE A 20 -6.72 3.34 5.53
CA PHE A 20 -7.01 4.75 5.24
C PHE A 20 -8.33 5.16 5.93
N GLY A 21 -8.19 5.80 7.09
CA GLY A 21 -9.34 6.16 7.93
C GLY A 21 -10.10 4.93 8.40
N ALA A 22 -11.40 4.86 8.08
CA ALA A 22 -12.27 3.72 8.40
C ALA A 22 -12.29 2.63 7.30
N SER A 23 -11.57 2.85 6.19
CA SER A 23 -11.53 1.95 5.04
C SER A 23 -10.12 1.40 4.80
N THR A 24 -10.01 0.41 3.92
CA THR A 24 -8.73 -0.09 3.43
C THR A 24 -8.67 0.18 1.93
N LEU A 25 -7.61 0.83 1.47
CA LEU A 25 -7.40 1.12 0.06
C LEU A 25 -6.30 0.21 -0.49
N THR A 26 -6.40 -0.13 -1.77
CA THR A 26 -5.28 -0.78 -2.45
C THR A 26 -4.21 0.27 -2.76
N GLY A 27 -2.94 -0.08 -2.67
CA GLY A 27 -1.84 0.79 -3.02
C GLY A 27 -0.66 0.04 -3.61
N ILE A 28 0.24 0.77 -4.26
CA ILE A 28 1.48 0.28 -4.85
C ILE A 28 2.65 0.81 -4.03
N VAL A 29 3.51 -0.09 -3.56
CA VAL A 29 4.74 0.31 -2.85
C VAL A 29 5.68 1.02 -3.83
N GLU A 30 6.06 2.25 -3.53
CA GLU A 30 7.05 3.00 -4.30
C GLU A 30 8.46 2.84 -3.74
N GLY A 31 8.59 2.63 -2.43
CA GLY A 31 9.88 2.43 -1.79
C GLY A 31 9.79 2.47 -0.27
N GLN A 32 10.96 2.36 0.36
CA GLN A 32 11.12 2.45 1.81
C GLN A 32 12.01 3.65 2.13
N ASN A 33 11.60 4.45 3.11
CA ASN A 33 12.42 5.55 3.62
C ASN A 33 13.45 5.07 4.65
N LEU A 34 14.39 5.94 5.02
CA LEU A 34 15.45 5.64 5.99
C LEU A 34 14.91 5.31 7.40
N SER A 35 13.66 5.68 7.70
CA SER A 35 12.99 5.34 8.96
C SER A 35 12.31 3.96 8.93
N GLY A 36 12.46 3.21 7.83
CA GLY A 36 11.86 1.89 7.66
C GLY A 36 10.37 1.90 7.28
N ARG A 37 9.77 3.08 7.04
CA ARG A 37 8.38 3.19 6.57
C ARG A 37 8.33 3.06 5.05
N PHE A 38 7.28 2.42 4.56
CA PHE A 38 7.01 2.28 3.14
C PHE A 38 6.17 3.46 2.65
N GLN A 39 6.62 4.05 1.55
CA GLN A 39 5.81 4.97 0.77
C GLN A 39 4.96 4.14 -0.18
N VAL A 40 3.65 4.30 -0.09
CA VAL A 40 2.68 3.57 -0.88
C VAL A 40 1.80 4.57 -1.63
N ARG A 41 1.76 4.48 -2.96
CA ARG A 41 0.82 5.23 -3.79
C ARG A 41 -0.55 4.57 -3.68
N LEU A 42 -1.55 5.31 -3.21
CA LEU A 42 -2.92 4.81 -3.06
C LEU A 42 -3.60 4.74 -4.43
N LEU A 43 -4.35 3.66 -4.66
CA LEU A 43 -5.20 3.45 -5.83
C LEU A 43 -6.65 3.61 -5.36
N TRP A 44 -7.35 4.60 -5.91
CA TRP A 44 -8.77 4.80 -5.63
C TRP A 44 -9.61 3.78 -6.40
N GLU A 45 -10.52 3.09 -5.72
CA GLU A 45 -11.38 2.07 -6.35
C GLU A 45 -12.34 2.64 -7.39
N ASP A 46 -12.60 3.96 -7.36
CA ASP A 46 -13.55 4.63 -8.24
C ASP A 46 -12.96 5.01 -9.61
N GLY A 47 -11.73 4.60 -9.92
CA GLY A 47 -11.11 4.92 -11.22
C GLY A 47 -10.74 6.39 -11.39
N THR A 48 -10.84 7.21 -10.33
CA THR A 48 -10.46 8.62 -10.33
C THR A 48 -8.95 8.85 -10.52
N ASP A 49 -8.15 7.78 -10.63
CA ASP A 49 -6.75 7.84 -11.07
C ASP A 49 -6.62 8.08 -12.59
N ASP A 50 -7.73 8.05 -13.35
CA ASP A 50 -7.76 8.39 -14.79
C ASP A 50 -7.96 9.90 -15.03
N ASP A 51 -8.16 10.70 -13.97
CA ASP A 51 -8.17 12.15 -14.06
C ASP A 51 -6.71 12.66 -14.04
N PRO A 52 -6.16 13.15 -15.17
CA PRO A 52 -4.75 13.54 -15.25
C PRO A 52 -4.43 14.80 -14.42
N ASP A 53 -5.45 15.51 -13.95
CA ASP A 53 -5.34 16.67 -13.05
C ASP A 53 -5.40 16.26 -11.57
N SER A 54 -5.69 14.99 -11.26
CA SER A 54 -5.74 14.47 -9.89
C SER A 54 -4.35 14.04 -9.42
N GLU A 55 -3.82 14.76 -8.44
CA GLU A 55 -2.52 14.47 -7.84
C GLU A 55 -2.51 13.08 -7.18
N PRO A 56 -1.50 12.23 -7.44
CA PRO A 56 -1.40 10.92 -6.83
C PRO A 56 -1.24 11.04 -5.31
N MET A 57 -2.09 10.31 -4.57
CA MET A 57 -2.02 10.31 -3.11
C MET A 57 -1.05 9.25 -2.59
N TYR A 58 -0.24 9.64 -1.60
CA TYR A 58 0.75 8.77 -0.99
C TYR A 58 0.47 8.59 0.50
N ALA A 59 0.59 7.35 0.96
CA ALA A 59 0.56 6.99 2.37
C ALA A 59 1.97 6.56 2.84
N SER A 60 2.30 6.92 4.07
CA SER A 60 3.55 6.50 4.74
C SER A 60 3.22 5.54 5.86
N CYS A 61 3.37 4.25 5.59
CA CYS A 61 2.92 3.18 6.48
C CYS A 61 4.08 2.31 6.94
N ARG A 62 3.99 1.77 8.15
CA ARG A 62 4.91 0.74 8.61
C ARG A 62 4.57 -0.61 7.96
N PRO A 63 5.54 -1.52 7.79
CA PRO A 63 5.28 -2.85 7.25
C PRO A 63 4.26 -3.67 8.05
N GLU A 64 4.14 -3.40 9.36
CA GLU A 64 3.13 -4.02 10.24
C GLU A 64 1.70 -3.51 10.01
N GLU A 65 1.54 -2.33 9.40
CA GLU A 65 0.24 -1.73 9.07
C GLU A 65 -0.27 -2.19 7.69
N LEU A 66 0.62 -2.72 6.86
CA LEU A 66 0.32 -3.13 5.50
C LEU A 66 -0.10 -4.60 5.47
N THR A 67 -1.04 -4.93 4.57
CA THR A 67 -1.42 -6.31 4.27
C THR A 67 -1.29 -6.59 2.77
N TRP A 68 -1.08 -7.84 2.37
CA TRP A 68 -0.99 -8.18 0.95
C TRP A 68 -2.34 -8.00 0.26
N ALA A 69 -2.37 -7.34 -0.91
CA ALA A 69 -3.58 -7.26 -1.70
C ALA A 69 -3.98 -8.67 -2.20
N PRO A 70 -5.25 -9.08 -2.05
CA PRO A 70 -5.70 -10.41 -2.46
C PRO A 70 -5.56 -10.61 -3.97
N GLY A 71 -5.13 -11.80 -4.39
CA GLY A 71 -4.99 -12.15 -5.81
C GLY A 71 -3.72 -11.65 -6.50
N TYR A 72 -2.83 -10.95 -5.80
CA TYR A 72 -1.55 -10.49 -6.35
C TYR A 72 -0.37 -11.38 -5.92
N PRO A 73 0.50 -11.80 -6.85
CA PRO A 73 1.67 -12.59 -6.50
C PRO A 73 2.64 -11.75 -5.66
N LYS A 74 3.03 -12.28 -4.49
CA LYS A 74 4.12 -11.73 -3.66
C LYS A 74 5.43 -11.89 -4.45
N ARG A 75 6.16 -10.82 -4.73
CA ARG A 75 7.38 -10.84 -5.58
C ARG A 75 8.68 -10.96 -4.79
#